data_AF-A0A7J4LU69-F1
#
_entry.id   AF-A0A7J4LU69-F1
#
_cell.length_a   1.000
_cell.length_b   1.000
_cell.length_c   1.000
_cell.angle_alpha   90.00
_cell.angle_beta   90.00
_cell.angle_gamma   90.00
#
_symmetry.space_group_name_H-M   'P 1'
#
loop_
_entity.id
_entity.type
_entity.pdbx_description
1 polymer ?
#
loop_
_entity_poly.entity_id
_entity_poly.type
_entity_poly.pdbx_seq_one_letter_code
_entity_poly.pdbx_strand_id
1 'polypeptide(L)'
;MDIRKGLIAGLLAGITMVLVDSAVWAATQGYLMPLYETSAALWKPMDSGTWMTQMVALDIADGLIFGLVYSVIYTGIPQSGVRKGICYGFIVWLVGLVPGMAVSYLMMAIPGMIIVSWLLGGLVDLLAMGAVLAVAYEKIK
;
A
#
# COMPACT_ATOMS: atom_id res chain seq x y z
N MET A 1 18.00 14.13 -7.53
CA MET A 1 17.09 13.91 -6.40
C MET A 1 16.34 15.20 -6.14
N ASP A 2 15.03 15.22 -6.33
CA ASP A 2 14.19 16.36 -5.99
C ASP A 2 13.21 15.93 -4.89
N ILE A 3 13.62 16.18 -3.64
CA ILE A 3 12.88 15.77 -2.43
C ILE A 3 11.50 16.41 -2.42
N ARG A 4 11.38 17.67 -2.88
CA ARG A 4 10.10 18.37 -2.90
C ARG A 4 9.12 17.70 -3.86
N LYS A 5 9.58 17.34 -5.07
CA LYS A 5 8.77 16.57 -6.02
C LYS A 5 8.37 15.21 -5.43
N GLY A 6 9.31 14.53 -4.77
CA GLY A 6 9.08 13.27 -4.09
C GLY A 6 7.98 13.35 -3.04
N LEU A 7 8.01 14.37 -2.18
CA LEU A 7 7.01 14.58 -1.13
C LEU A 7 5.63 14.93 -1.68
N ILE A 8 5.55 15.82 -2.68
CA ILE A 8 4.24 16.21 -3.27
C ILE A 8 3.63 15.02 -4.01
N ALA A 9 4.42 14.31 -4.82
CA ALA A 9 3.96 13.10 -5.49
C ALA A 9 3.58 12.02 -4.47
N GLY A 10 4.36 11.87 -3.41
CA GLY A 10 4.12 10.92 -2.32
C GLY A 10 2.83 11.19 -1.57
N LEU A 11 2.49 12.45 -1.31
CA LEU A 11 1.20 12.81 -0.70
C LEU A 11 0.02 12.36 -1.58
N LEU A 12 0.10 12.59 -2.89
CA LEU A 12 -0.93 12.14 -3.84
C LEU A 12 -1.00 10.61 -3.92
N ALA A 13 0.15 9.95 -3.82
CA ALA A 13 0.25 8.50 -3.77
C ALA A 13 -0.41 7.94 -2.50
N GLY A 14 -0.18 8.56 -1.33
CA GLY A 14 -0.83 8.18 -0.08
C GLY A 14 -2.34 8.39 -0.10
N ILE A 15 -2.82 9.51 -0.68
CA ILE A 15 -4.27 9.70 -0.90
C ILE A 15 -4.83 8.61 -1.81
N THR A 16 -4.07 8.19 -2.82
CA THR A 16 -4.47 7.09 -3.70
C THR A 16 -4.58 5.79 -2.92
N MET A 17 -3.63 5.51 -2.03
CA MET A 17 -3.66 4.31 -1.18
C MET A 17 -4.92 4.26 -0.32
N VAL A 18 -5.24 5.36 0.39
CA VAL A 18 -6.47 5.45 1.20
C VAL A 18 -7.72 5.10 0.38
N LEU A 19 -7.81 5.61 -0.86
CA LEU A 19 -8.97 5.37 -1.72
C LEU A 19 -9.03 3.93 -2.23
N VAL A 20 -7.89 3.36 -2.61
CA VAL A 20 -7.81 1.99 -3.12
C VAL A 20 -8.03 0.99 -2.01
N ASP A 21 -7.41 1.16 -0.85
CA ASP A 21 -7.63 0.31 0.32
C ASP A 21 -9.07 0.38 0.82
N SER A 22 -9.69 1.56 0.80
CA SER A 22 -11.13 1.68 1.08
C SER A 22 -11.99 0.87 0.10
N ALA A 23 -11.64 0.87 -1.19
CA ALA A 23 -12.34 0.10 -2.21
C ALA A 23 -12.09 -1.41 -2.08
N VAL A 24 -10.84 -1.82 -1.81
CA VAL A 24 -10.48 -3.22 -1.55
C VAL A 24 -11.20 -3.72 -0.30
N TRP A 25 -11.22 -2.94 0.78
CA TRP A 25 -11.98 -3.26 1.98
C TRP A 25 -13.47 -3.41 1.68
N ALA A 26 -14.07 -2.46 0.96
CA ALA A 26 -15.48 -2.55 0.59
C ALA A 26 -15.81 -3.82 -0.21
N ALA A 27 -14.91 -4.24 -1.09
CA ALA A 27 -15.06 -5.46 -1.90
C ALA A 27 -14.81 -6.76 -1.13
N THR A 28 -14.07 -6.72 -0.01
CA THR A 28 -13.58 -7.93 0.67
C THR A 28 -14.13 -8.15 2.07
N GLN A 29 -14.62 -7.09 2.74
CA GLN A 29 -15.11 -7.15 4.11
C GLN A 29 -16.18 -8.22 4.34
N GLY A 30 -17.08 -8.44 3.36
CA GLY A 30 -18.19 -9.38 3.51
C GLY A 30 -17.75 -10.82 3.77
N TYR A 31 -16.61 -11.24 3.24
CA TYR A 31 -16.06 -12.58 3.48
C TYR A 31 -14.90 -12.57 4.49
N LEU A 32 -14.21 -11.45 4.68
CA LEU A 32 -13.10 -11.35 5.64
C LEU A 32 -13.58 -11.16 7.08
N MET A 33 -14.70 -10.47 7.32
CA MET A 33 -15.19 -10.20 8.68
C MET A 33 -15.42 -11.46 9.53
N PRO A 34 -16.07 -12.52 9.03
CA PRO A 34 -16.19 -13.76 9.79
C PRO A 34 -14.82 -14.39 10.17
N LEU A 35 -13.81 -14.22 9.30
CA LEU A 35 -12.46 -14.70 9.58
C LEU A 35 -11.77 -13.86 10.66
N TYR A 36 -11.99 -12.54 10.67
CA TYR A 36 -11.51 -11.66 11.73
C TYR A 36 -12.17 -11.97 13.08
N GLU A 37 -13.49 -12.22 13.10
CA GLU A 37 -14.24 -12.56 14.31
C GLU A 37 -13.79 -13.90 14.92
N THR A 38 -13.62 -14.92 14.08
CA THR A 38 -13.13 -16.25 14.53
C THR A 38 -11.67 -16.21 15.00
N SER A 39 -10.90 -15.19 14.61
CA SER A 39 -9.52 -14.97 15.02
C SER A 39 -9.34 -13.72 15.90
N ALA A 40 -10.40 -13.28 16.60
CA ALA A 40 -10.44 -12.02 17.36
C ALA A 40 -9.26 -11.82 18.34
N ALA A 41 -8.72 -12.90 18.90
CA ALA A 41 -7.58 -12.86 19.82
C ALA A 41 -6.27 -12.33 19.19
N LEU A 42 -6.16 -12.29 17.86
CA LEU A 42 -4.99 -11.78 17.14
C LEU A 42 -5.03 -10.26 16.93
N TRP A 43 -6.21 -9.65 17.02
CA TRP A 43 -6.44 -8.30 16.54
C TRP A 43 -6.51 -7.31 17.69
N LYS A 44 -5.97 -6.11 17.47
CA LYS A 44 -6.30 -4.96 18.31
C LYS A 44 -7.77 -4.58 18.09
N PRO A 45 -8.44 -3.93 19.05
CA PRO A 45 -9.80 -3.44 18.85
C PRO A 45 -9.93 -2.55 17.60
N MET A 46 -10.76 -2.98 16.65
CA MET A 46 -10.99 -2.31 15.35
C MET A 46 -12.26 -1.44 15.34
N ASP A 47 -13.04 -1.50 16.40
CA ASP A 47 -14.32 -0.79 16.61
C ASP A 47 -14.14 0.68 17.05
N SER A 48 -12.97 1.02 17.56
CA SER A 48 -12.64 2.39 17.91
C SER A 48 -12.47 3.23 16.63
N GLY A 49 -13.14 4.39 16.54
CA GLY A 49 -12.94 5.34 15.43
C GLY A 49 -11.48 5.76 15.24
N THR A 50 -10.64 5.58 16.26
CA THR A 50 -9.19 5.76 16.23
C THR A 50 -8.46 4.77 15.32
N TRP A 51 -8.92 3.53 15.18
CA TRP A 51 -8.28 2.53 14.31
C TRP A 51 -8.31 2.99 12.84
N MET A 52 -9.47 3.42 12.35
CA MET A 52 -9.61 3.92 10.98
C MET A 52 -8.74 5.16 10.73
N THR A 53 -8.68 6.09 11.68
CA THR A 53 -7.84 7.28 11.56
C THR A 53 -6.35 6.92 11.52
N GLN A 54 -5.93 5.90 12.29
CA GLN A 54 -4.55 5.40 12.26
C GLN A 54 -4.21 4.74 10.93
N MET A 55 -5.10 3.96 10.34
CA MET A 55 -4.88 3.36 9.02
C MET A 55 -4.72 4.43 7.94
N VAL A 56 -5.63 5.42 7.90
CA VAL A 56 -5.51 6.55 6.95
C VAL A 56 -4.21 7.32 7.14
N ALA A 57 -3.80 7.56 8.40
CA ALA A 57 -2.53 8.24 8.69
C ALA A 57 -1.32 7.42 8.22
N LEU A 58 -1.37 6.09 8.34
CA LEU A 58 -0.33 5.19 7.84
C LEU A 58 -0.25 5.24 6.31
N ASP A 59 -1.36 5.18 5.59
CA ASP A 59 -1.37 5.25 4.12
C ASP A 59 -0.75 6.56 3.60
N ILE A 60 -1.05 7.68 4.27
CA ILE A 60 -0.44 8.97 3.95
C ILE A 60 1.06 8.95 4.25
N ALA A 61 1.47 8.39 5.40
CA ALA A 61 2.89 8.29 5.76
C ALA A 61 3.66 7.39 4.77
N ASP A 62 3.10 6.25 4.40
CA ASP A 62 3.67 5.30 3.45
C ASP A 62 3.77 5.92 2.06
N GLY A 63 2.74 6.64 1.60
CA GLY A 63 2.80 7.41 0.36
C GLY A 63 3.96 8.42 0.35
N LEU A 64 4.18 9.15 1.44
CA LEU A 64 5.31 10.07 1.58
C LEU A 64 6.66 9.34 1.54
N ILE A 65 6.79 8.23 2.27
CA ILE A 65 8.01 7.40 2.29
C ILE A 65 8.29 6.86 0.89
N PHE A 66 7.30 6.30 0.22
CA PHE A 66 7.43 5.77 -1.13
C PHE A 66 7.74 6.86 -2.15
N GLY A 67 7.16 8.05 -2.02
CA GLY A 67 7.50 9.19 -2.88
C GLY A 67 8.94 9.69 -2.69
N LEU A 68 9.44 9.70 -1.45
CA LEU A 68 10.83 10.00 -1.15
C LEU A 68 11.76 8.96 -1.79
N VAL A 69 11.52 7.67 -1.54
CA VAL A 69 12.32 6.57 -2.10
C VAL A 69 12.30 6.62 -3.62
N TYR A 70 11.13 6.81 -4.22
CA TYR A 70 10.98 6.97 -5.67
C TYR A 70 11.82 8.11 -6.23
N SER A 71 11.86 9.27 -5.55
CA SER A 71 12.67 10.41 -5.97
C SER A 71 14.18 10.14 -5.96
N VAL A 72 14.63 9.24 -5.09
CA VAL A 72 16.04 8.82 -4.98
C VAL A 72 16.38 7.86 -6.11
N ILE A 73 15.55 6.86 -6.36
CA ILE A 73 15.84 5.79 -7.33
C ILE A 73 15.22 6.03 -8.72
N TYR A 74 14.59 7.19 -8.96
CA TYR A 74 13.83 7.51 -10.17
C TYR A 74 14.55 7.16 -11.47
N THR A 75 15.85 7.46 -11.54
CA THR A 75 16.68 7.21 -12.72
C THR A 75 17.02 5.74 -12.93
N GLY A 76 16.96 4.92 -11.87
CA GLY A 76 17.22 3.48 -11.91
C GLY A 76 15.98 2.63 -12.18
N ILE A 77 14.77 3.19 -12.05
CA ILE A 77 13.54 2.47 -12.38
C ILE A 77 13.38 2.40 -13.91
N PRO A 78 13.19 1.21 -14.49
CA PRO A 78 13.01 1.05 -15.93
C PRO A 78 11.68 1.69 -16.40
N GLN A 79 11.52 1.82 -17.72
CA GLN A 79 10.34 2.42 -18.37
C GLN A 79 10.22 3.94 -18.16
N SER A 80 9.11 4.52 -18.62
CA SER A 80 8.76 5.95 -18.47
C SER A 80 7.27 6.12 -18.15
N GLY A 81 6.89 7.30 -17.63
CA GLY A 81 5.50 7.64 -17.34
C GLY A 81 4.83 6.66 -16.37
N VAL A 82 3.56 6.38 -16.62
CA VAL A 82 2.75 5.45 -15.81
C VAL A 82 3.42 4.08 -15.66
N ARG A 83 4.06 3.56 -16.71
CA ARG A 83 4.72 2.24 -16.67
C ARG A 83 5.89 2.19 -15.70
N LYS A 84 6.62 3.31 -15.56
CA LYS A 84 7.67 3.44 -14.54
C LYS A 84 7.09 3.33 -13.13
N GLY A 85 5.96 3.99 -12.90
CA GLY A 85 5.20 3.92 -11.66
C GLY A 85 4.72 2.52 -11.30
N ILE A 86 4.09 1.84 -12.26
CA ILE A 86 3.63 0.46 -12.11
C ILE A 86 4.82 -0.47 -11.80
N CYS A 87 5.95 -0.31 -12.49
CA CYS A 87 7.15 -1.10 -12.22
C CYS A 87 7.68 -0.87 -10.80
N TYR A 88 7.69 0.37 -10.34
CA TYR A 88 8.06 0.71 -8.97
C TYR A 88 7.11 0.08 -7.94
N GLY A 89 5.79 0.25 -8.12
CA GLY A 89 4.78 -0.36 -7.25
C GLY A 89 4.92 -1.89 -7.17
N PHE A 90 5.18 -2.54 -8.31
CA PHE A 90 5.43 -3.97 -8.37
C PHE A 90 6.71 -4.37 -7.62
N ILE A 91 7.79 -3.60 -7.74
CA ILE A 91 9.02 -3.84 -6.97
C ILE A 91 8.74 -3.72 -5.48
N VAL A 92 8.07 -2.66 -5.03
CA VAL A 92 7.71 -2.45 -3.61
C VAL A 92 6.84 -3.60 -3.10
N TRP A 93 5.86 -4.05 -3.89
CA TRP A 93 5.04 -5.20 -3.54
C TRP A 93 5.87 -6.48 -3.40
N LEU A 94 6.76 -6.74 -4.35
CA LEU A 94 7.57 -7.96 -4.40
C LEU A 94 8.60 -8.02 -3.26
N VAL A 95 9.23 -6.89 -2.92
CA VAL A 95 10.32 -6.86 -1.92
C VAL A 95 9.85 -6.48 -0.52
N GLY A 96 8.73 -5.76 -0.42
CA GLY A 96 8.16 -5.32 0.86
C GLY A 96 7.03 -6.23 1.31
N LEU A 97 5.96 -6.33 0.51
CA LEU A 97 4.73 -7.00 0.94
C LEU A 97 4.84 -8.54 0.90
N VAL A 98 5.38 -9.12 -0.19
CA VAL A 98 5.48 -10.58 -0.33
C VAL A 98 6.26 -11.23 0.82
N PRO A 99 7.47 -10.75 1.21
CA PRO A 99 8.19 -11.33 2.34
C PRO A 99 7.44 -11.13 3.66
N GLY A 100 6.81 -9.96 3.87
CA GLY A 100 6.00 -9.70 5.05
C GLY A 100 4.83 -10.68 5.18
N MET A 101 4.12 -10.96 4.09
CA MET A 101 3.03 -11.93 4.07
C MET A 101 3.52 -13.37 4.26
N ALA A 102 4.67 -13.72 3.69
CA ALA A 102 5.27 -15.04 3.91
C ALA A 102 5.65 -15.25 5.38
N VAL A 103 6.24 -14.26 6.03
CA VAL A 103 6.55 -14.29 7.47
C VAL A 103 5.27 -14.43 8.28
N SER A 104 4.23 -13.63 7.99
CA SER A 104 2.93 -13.73 8.65
C SER A 104 2.31 -15.13 8.51
N TYR A 105 2.41 -15.75 7.33
CA TYR A 105 1.88 -17.10 7.08
C TYR A 105 2.64 -18.18 7.86
N LEU A 106 3.96 -18.06 7.95
CA LEU A 106 4.81 -19.07 8.57
C LEU A 106 4.88 -18.94 10.09
N MET A 107 4.72 -17.72 10.63
CA MET A 107 5.01 -17.41 12.04
C MET A 107 3.79 -17.00 12.86
N MET A 108 2.67 -16.66 12.22
CA MET A 108 1.45 -16.21 12.92
C MET A 108 0.27 -17.15 12.65
N ALA A 109 -0.66 -17.22 13.59
CA ALA A 109 -1.88 -18.03 13.45
C ALA A 109 -2.97 -17.31 12.63
N ILE A 110 -2.59 -16.52 11.63
CA ILE A 110 -3.53 -15.76 10.80
C ILE A 110 -4.18 -16.71 9.78
N PRO A 111 -5.52 -16.71 9.62
CA PRO A 111 -6.19 -17.47 8.58
C PRO A 111 -5.58 -17.21 7.19
N GLY A 112 -5.19 -18.28 6.47
CA GLY A 112 -4.49 -18.14 5.18
C GLY A 112 -5.26 -17.33 4.13
N MET A 113 -6.59 -17.36 4.17
CA MET A 113 -7.43 -16.54 3.30
C MET A 113 -7.25 -15.04 3.54
N ILE A 114 -7.07 -14.59 4.80
CA ILE A 114 -6.78 -13.19 5.12
C ILE A 114 -5.45 -12.77 4.48
N ILE A 115 -4.43 -13.61 4.60
CA ILE A 115 -3.10 -13.34 4.03
C ILE A 115 -3.16 -13.23 2.50
N VAL A 116 -3.87 -14.13 1.83
CA VAL A 116 -4.04 -14.07 0.37
C VAL A 116 -4.77 -12.78 -0.03
N SER A 117 -5.81 -12.39 0.70
CA SER A 117 -6.55 -11.16 0.44
C SER A 117 -5.69 -9.91 0.63
N TRP A 118 -4.87 -9.85 1.68
CA TRP A 118 -3.92 -8.75 1.89
C TRP A 118 -2.85 -8.71 0.82
N LEU A 119 -2.32 -9.86 0.41
CA LEU A 119 -1.30 -9.95 -0.62
C LEU A 119 -1.81 -9.42 -1.97
N LEU A 120 -3.02 -9.80 -2.36
CA LEU A 120 -3.65 -9.36 -3.60
C LEU A 120 -4.15 -7.92 -3.51
N GLY A 121 -4.75 -7.54 -2.38
CA GLY A 121 -5.18 -6.17 -2.11
C GLY A 121 -4.01 -5.19 -2.20
N GLY A 122 -2.92 -5.49 -1.51
CA GLY A 122 -1.70 -4.68 -1.55
C GLY A 122 -0.99 -4.70 -2.91
N LEU A 123 -1.19 -5.71 -3.76
CA LEU A 123 -0.74 -5.64 -5.15
C LEU A 123 -1.51 -4.56 -5.90
N VAL A 124 -2.84 -4.59 -5.84
CA VAL A 124 -3.70 -3.61 -6.53
C VAL A 124 -3.38 -2.20 -6.02
N ASP A 125 -3.23 -2.05 -4.71
CA ASP A 125 -2.91 -0.79 -4.07
C ASP A 125 -1.56 -0.23 -4.50
N LEU A 126 -0.48 -1.00 -4.34
CA LEU A 126 0.86 -0.52 -4.68
C LEU A 126 1.04 -0.24 -6.18
N LEU A 127 0.34 -0.96 -7.07
CA LEU A 127 0.34 -0.64 -8.50
C LEU A 127 -0.38 0.69 -8.80
N ALA A 128 -1.52 0.94 -8.17
CA ALA A 128 -2.28 2.18 -8.34
C ALA A 128 -1.52 3.38 -7.75
N MET A 129 -1.01 3.23 -6.53
CA MET A 129 -0.11 4.17 -5.85
C MET A 129 1.07 4.53 -6.75
N GLY A 130 1.80 3.53 -7.26
CA GLY A 130 2.95 3.73 -8.13
C GLY A 130 2.60 4.47 -9.42
N ALA A 131 1.49 4.14 -10.05
CA ALA A 131 1.01 4.81 -11.26
C ALA A 131 0.76 6.31 -11.03
N VAL A 132 0.04 6.68 -9.96
CA VAL A 132 -0.23 8.08 -9.61
C VAL A 132 1.06 8.81 -9.24
N LEU A 133 1.91 8.15 -8.45
CA LEU A 133 3.20 8.69 -8.02
C LEU A 133 4.06 9.13 -9.23
N ALA A 134 4.23 8.26 -10.22
CA ALA A 134 5.03 8.56 -11.40
C ALA A 134 4.45 9.72 -12.23
N VAL A 135 3.13 9.73 -12.45
CA VAL A 135 2.45 10.80 -13.19
C VAL A 135 2.57 12.14 -12.48
N ALA A 136 2.40 12.15 -11.16
CA ALA A 136 2.54 13.35 -10.36
C ALA A 136 3.98 13.87 -10.39
N TYR A 137 4.96 12.99 -10.14
CA TYR A 137 6.37 13.34 -10.09
C TYR A 137 6.87 13.95 -11.40
N GLU A 138 6.44 13.43 -12.56
CA GLU A 138 6.81 13.96 -13.88
C GLU A 138 6.16 15.32 -14.21
N LYS A 139 4.97 15.60 -13.67
CA LYS A 139 4.24 16.85 -13.94
C LYS A 139 4.68 18.02 -13.07
N ILE A 140 5.34 17.76 -11.94
CA ILE A 140 5.82 18.83 -11.05
C ILE A 140 7.10 19.44 -11.65
N LYS A 141 7.08 20.75 -11.90
CA LYS A 141 8.22 21.52 -12.42
C LYS A 141 9.28 21.76 -11.36
#